data_AF-A0A2N6F4X2-F1
#
_entry.id   AF-A0A2N6F4X2-F1
#
_cell.length_a   1.000
_cell.length_b   1.000
_cell.length_c   1.000
_cell.angle_alpha   90.00
_cell.angle_beta   90.00
_cell.angle_gamma   90.00
#
_symmetry.space_group_name_H-M   'P 1'
#
loop_
_entity.id
_entity.type
_entity.pdbx_description
1 polymer ?
#
loop_
_entity_poly.entity_id
_entity_poly.type
_entity_poly.pdbx_seq_one_letter_code
_entity_poly.pdbx_strand_id
1 'polypeptide(L)'
;MATTFYFEEKLYPVNDDGRADKTQSPNTVAVFVSNFSNDHQIYLRITDENNQEKTFHLTKEQAKDLSESADRAENYIAYDNS
;
A
#
# COMPACT_ATOMS: atom_id res chain seq x y z
N MET A 1 -13.14 -19.69 -0.24
CA MET A 1 -12.52 -18.41 0.16
C MET A 1 -11.51 -18.04 -0.89
N ALA A 2 -11.61 -16.84 -1.44
CA ALA A 2 -10.74 -16.33 -2.49
C ALA A 2 -10.19 -14.98 -2.04
N THR A 3 -8.89 -14.80 -2.23
CA THR A 3 -8.18 -13.53 -2.01
C THR A 3 -7.58 -13.13 -3.34
N THR A 4 -7.81 -11.89 -3.76
CA THR A 4 -7.25 -11.33 -5.00
C THR A 4 -6.43 -10.09 -4.63
N PHE A 5 -5.14 -10.11 -4.97
CA PHE A 5 -4.24 -8.98 -4.78
C PHE A 5 -4.30 -8.07 -6.00
N TYR A 6 -4.42 -6.77 -5.75
CA TYR A 6 -4.49 -5.72 -6.77
C TYR A 6 -3.23 -4.85 -6.78
N PHE A 7 -2.51 -4.82 -5.67
CA PHE A 7 -1.24 -4.14 -5.51
C PHE A 7 -0.39 -4.94 -4.52
N GLU A 8 0.89 -5.12 -4.81
CA GLU A 8 1.87 -5.69 -3.90
C GLU A 8 3.26 -5.19 -4.30
N GLU A 9 3.82 -4.29 -3.51
CA GLU A 9 5.07 -3.60 -3.86
C GLU A 9 5.96 -3.44 -2.62
N LYS A 10 7.28 -3.43 -2.86
CA LYS A 10 8.27 -3.08 -1.84
C LYS A 10 8.41 -1.57 -1.75
N LEU A 11 8.10 -1.01 -0.58
CA LEU A 11 8.26 0.41 -0.28
C LEU A 11 9.40 0.62 0.72
N TYR A 12 10.35 1.46 0.35
CA TYR A 12 11.49 1.80 1.20
C TYR A 12 11.16 2.96 2.13
N PRO A 13 11.68 2.98 3.36
CA PRO A 13 11.65 4.16 4.22
C PRO A 13 12.28 5.38 3.53
N VAL A 14 12.00 6.58 4.05
CA VAL A 14 12.64 7.82 3.55
C VAL A 14 13.98 8.08 4.23
N ASN A 15 14.93 8.66 3.49
CA ASN A 15 16.16 9.22 4.04
C ASN A 15 15.96 10.68 4.50
N ASP A 16 17.02 11.31 5.01
CA ASP A 16 17.00 12.69 5.50
C ASP A 16 16.63 13.72 4.41
N ASP A 17 16.87 13.40 3.14
CA ASP A 17 16.51 14.23 1.97
C ASP A 17 15.07 13.97 1.48
N GLY A 18 14.30 13.13 2.18
CA GLY A 18 12.90 12.80 1.87
C GLY A 18 12.72 11.85 0.67
N ARG A 19 13.80 11.21 0.20
CA ARG A 19 13.77 10.21 -0.90
C ARG A 19 13.82 8.80 -0.35
N ALA A 20 13.45 7.81 -1.15
CA ALA A 20 13.53 6.40 -0.77
C ALA A 20 14.96 5.98 -0.41
N ASP A 21 15.15 5.49 0.82
CA ASP A 21 16.40 4.93 1.33
C ASP A 21 16.51 3.46 0.96
N LYS A 22 17.12 3.17 -0.19
CA LYS A 22 17.35 1.80 -0.67
C LYS A 22 18.40 1.03 0.15
N THR A 23 19.06 1.67 1.12
CA THR A 23 20.01 1.00 2.02
C THR A 23 19.31 0.35 3.22
N GLN A 24 18.07 0.78 3.53
CA GLN A 24 17.25 0.19 4.57
C GLN A 24 16.39 -0.96 4.03
N SER A 25 15.95 -1.81 4.94
CA SER A 25 15.02 -2.90 4.60
C SER A 25 13.67 -2.33 4.12
N PRO A 26 13.13 -2.82 3.00
CA PRO A 26 11.83 -2.39 2.53
C PRO A 26 10.70 -3.02 3.34
N ASN A 27 9.60 -2.30 3.45
CA ASN A 27 8.31 -2.87 3.83
C ASN A 27 7.60 -3.39 2.59
N THR A 28 6.80 -4.43 2.72
CA THR A 28 5.89 -4.86 1.64
C THR A 28 4.50 -4.29 1.90
N VAL A 29 3.94 -3.57 0.94
CA VAL A 29 2.58 -3.06 1.01
C VAL A 29 1.71 -3.78 -0.01
N ALA A 30 0.58 -4.31 0.44
CA ALA A 30 -0.36 -5.02 -0.41
C ALA A 30 -1.79 -4.49 -0.25
N VAL A 31 -2.51 -4.33 -1.36
CA VAL A 31 -3.95 -4.07 -1.40
C VAL A 31 -4.64 -5.29 -2.01
N PHE A 32 -5.57 -5.88 -1.28
CA PHE A 32 -6.28 -7.08 -1.73
C PHE A 32 -7.75 -7.07 -1.32
N VAL A 33 -8.56 -7.78 -2.10
CA VAL A 33 -9.95 -8.09 -1.74
C VAL A 33 -10.01 -9.53 -1.26
N SER A 34 -10.70 -9.76 -0.14
CA SER A 34 -10.95 -11.12 0.35
C SER A 34 -12.41 -11.28 0.78
N ASN A 35 -12.92 -12.51 0.70
CA ASN A 35 -14.30 -12.87 1.02
C ASN A 35 -14.45 -13.81 2.22
N PHE A 36 -13.54 -13.71 3.20
CA PHE A 36 -13.51 -14.57 4.40
C PHE A 36 -14.84 -14.63 5.17
N SER A 37 -15.70 -13.60 5.08
CA SER A 37 -16.97 -13.50 5.80
C SER A 37 -18.19 -13.42 4.89
N ASN A 38 -18.16 -14.05 3.71
CA ASN A 38 -19.18 -13.98 2.65
C ASN A 38 -19.35 -12.62 1.97
N ASP A 39 -18.73 -11.56 2.50
CA ASP A 39 -18.68 -10.23 1.89
C ASP A 39 -17.28 -9.94 1.35
N HIS A 40 -17.23 -9.31 0.16
CA HIS A 40 -15.99 -8.82 -0.42
C HIS A 40 -15.52 -7.57 0.32
N GLN A 41 -14.40 -7.68 1.02
CA GLN A 41 -13.82 -6.61 1.81
C GLN A 41 -12.44 -6.23 1.27
N ILE A 42 -12.13 -4.93 1.32
CA ILE A 42 -10.86 -4.37 0.87
C ILE A 42 -9.93 -4.30 2.08
N TYR A 43 -8.71 -4.79 1.91
CA TYR A 43 -7.68 -4.75 2.93
C TYR A 43 -6.40 -4.12 2.40
N LEU A 44 -5.75 -3.36 3.27
CA LEU A 44 -4.37 -2.88 3.12
C LEU A 44 -3.51 -3.62 4.14
N ARG A 45 -2.44 -4.26 3.68
CA ARG A 45 -1.47 -4.93 4.55
C ARG A 45 -0.11 -4.30 4.39
N ILE A 46 0.55 -4.09 5.52
CA ILE A 46 1.95 -3.70 5.59
C ILE A 46 2.69 -4.81 6.31
N THR A 47 3.72 -5.34 5.67
CA THR A 47 4.62 -6.33 6.24
C THR A 47 5.99 -5.69 6.45
N ASP A 48 6.46 -5.70 7.69
CA ASP A 48 7.75 -5.11 8.06
C ASP A 48 8.94 -6.02 7.73
N GLU A 49 10.16 -5.54 8.00
CA GLU A 49 11.40 -6.29 7.78
C GLU A 49 11.52 -7.56 8.65
N ASN A 50 10.73 -7.66 9.72
CA ASN A 50 10.67 -8.80 10.63
C ASN A 50 9.54 -9.77 10.26
N ASN A 51 8.89 -9.58 9.11
CA ASN A 51 7.70 -10.30 8.66
C ASN A 51 6.48 -10.14 9.59
N GLN A 52 6.42 -9.07 10.38
CA GLN A 52 5.22 -8.73 11.14
C GLN A 52 4.23 -8.04 10.23
N GLU A 53 3.02 -8.57 10.19
CA GLU A 53 1.95 -8.02 9.36
C GLU A 53 1.02 -7.13 10.17
N LYS A 54 0.72 -5.94 9.63
CA LYS A 54 -0.38 -5.10 10.08
C LYS A 54 -1.40 -4.99 8.96
N THR A 55 -2.62 -5.47 9.21
CA THR A 55 -3.70 -5.45 8.23
C THR A 55 -4.79 -4.47 8.65
N PHE A 56 -5.22 -3.63 7.72
CA PHE A 56 -6.30 -2.66 7.88
C PHE A 56 -7.45 -3.02 6.95
N HIS A 57 -8.67 -3.05 7.47
CA HIS A 57 -9.87 -3.07 6.64
C HIS A 57 -10.18 -1.64 6.17
N LEU A 58 -10.38 -1.46 4.87
CA LEU A 58 -10.78 -0.18 4.28
C LEU A 58 -12.25 -0.22 3.90
N THR A 59 -13.00 0.81 4.29
CA THR A 59 -14.32 1.03 3.69
C THR A 59 -14.16 1.41 2.21
N LYS A 60 -15.23 1.25 1.42
CA LYS A 60 -15.23 1.66 0.01
C LYS A 60 -14.88 3.14 -0.16
N GLU A 61 -15.35 4.00 0.74
CA GLU A 61 -15.05 5.43 0.75
C GLU A 61 -13.57 5.69 1.03
N GLN A 62 -13.00 5.06 2.08
CA GLN A 62 -11.57 5.18 2.38
C GLN A 62 -10.67 4.70 1.24
N ALA A 63 -11.04 3.58 0.59
CA ALA A 63 -10.28 3.06 -0.55
C ALA A 63 -10.36 3.99 -1.75
N LYS A 64 -11.53 4.59 -2.00
CA LYS A 64 -11.73 5.58 -3.06
C LYS A 64 -10.90 6.85 -2.80
N ASP A 65 -10.99 7.39 -1.59
CA ASP A 65 -10.27 8.62 -1.22
C ASP A 65 -8.75 8.41 -1.28
N LEU A 66 -8.26 7.25 -0.83
CA LEU A 66 -6.86 6.87 -0.95
C LEU A 66 -6.42 6.80 -2.42
N SER A 67 -7.20 6.15 -3.27
CA SER A 67 -6.91 6.03 -4.72
C SER A 67 -6.89 7.40 -5.41
N GLU A 68 -7.88 8.26 -5.15
CA GLU A 68 -7.94 9.59 -5.75
C GLU A 68 -6.81 10.50 -5.24
N SER A 69 -6.43 10.36 -3.96
CA SER A 69 -5.34 11.14 -3.40
C SER A 69 -3.99 10.72 -3.99
N ALA A 70 -3.77 9.43 -4.20
CA ALA A 70 -2.57 8.91 -4.87
C ALA A 70 -2.48 9.41 -6.32
N ASP A 71 -3.57 9.31 -7.09
CA ASP A 71 -3.66 9.81 -8.46
C ASP A 71 -3.37 11.33 -8.55
N ARG A 72 -3.95 12.12 -7.65
CA ARG A 72 -3.67 13.58 -7.60
C ARG A 72 -2.21 13.86 -7.22
N ALA A 73 -1.65 13.11 -6.28
CA ALA A 73 -0.26 13.28 -5.86
C ALA A 73 0.71 12.93 -7.00
N GLU A 74 0.45 11.85 -7.75
CA GLU A 74 1.19 11.47 -8.95
C GLU A 74 1.19 12.60 -9.99
N ASN A 75 0.03 13.20 -10.27
CA ASN A 75 -0.07 14.30 -11.22
C ASN A 75 0.58 15.62 -10.73
N TYR A 76 0.83 15.76 -9.43
CA TYR A 76 1.46 16.95 -8.85
C TYR A 76 2.99 16.88 -8.86
N ILE A 77 3.57 15.68 -8.80
CA ILE A 77 5.03 15.52 -8.81
C ILE A 77 5.57 15.65 -10.24
N ALA A 78 6.37 16.69 -10.50
CA ALA A 78 6.97 16.96 -11.81
C ALA A 78 8.28 16.18 -12.07
N TYR A 79 8.77 15.42 -11.09
CA TYR A 79 10.02 14.69 -11.19
C TYR A 79 9.78 13.18 -11.22
N ASP A 80 10.29 12.55 -12.28
CA ASP A 80 10.38 11.10 -12.39
C ASP A 80 11.31 10.58 -11.29
N ASN A 81 10.75 9.81 -10.35
CA ASN A 81 11.49 9.12 -9.29
C ASN A 81 11.73 7.64 -9.64
N SER A 82 11.78 7.31 -10.93
CA SER A 82 12.18 6.00 -11.46
C SER A 82 13.55 5.55 -10.95
#